data_AF-A0A6V7Q2M9-F1
#
_entry.id   AF-A0A6V7Q2M9-F1
#
_cell.length_a   1.000
_cell.length_b   1.000
_cell.length_c   1.000
_cell.angle_alpha   90.00
_cell.angle_beta   90.00
_cell.angle_gamma   90.00
#
_symmetry.space_group_name_H-M   'P 1'
#
loop_
_entity.id
_entity.type
_entity.pdbx_description
1 polymer ?
#
loop_
_entity_poly.entity_id
_entity_poly.type
_entity_poly.pdbx_seq_one_letter_code
_entity_poly.pdbx_strand_id
1 'polypeptide(L)'
;MAAVGALRGHEKAVLCVACVGNVVFSGSADRTVRIWRRGGSEHGCLGVLIGHSSAVRSITAVRTPPPEEEYRVCSASLDGEVRVWRVRVSALDWGIPSDPTLPHKV
;
A
#
# COMPACT_ATOMS: atom_id res chain seq x y z
N MET A 1 2.19 7.18 25.18
CA MET A 1 2.23 6.83 23.73
C MET A 1 2.14 5.33 23.63
N ALA A 2 1.20 4.80 22.85
CA ALA A 2 1.04 3.36 22.64
C ALA A 2 0.97 3.06 21.15
N ALA A 3 1.66 2.01 20.71
CA ALA A 3 1.46 1.48 19.36
C ALA A 3 0.07 0.85 19.27
N VAL A 4 -0.69 1.20 18.22
CA VAL A 4 -2.09 0.74 18.02
C VAL A 4 -2.21 -0.41 17.01
N GLY A 5 -1.09 -0.87 16.44
CA GLY A 5 -1.05 -1.94 15.46
C GLY A 5 0.33 -2.10 14.84
N ALA A 6 0.51 -3.17 14.05
CA ALA A 6 1.73 -3.43 13.31
C ALA A 6 1.42 -4.04 11.93
N LEU A 7 2.12 -3.57 10.89
CA LEU A 7 2.02 -4.09 9.53
C LEU A 7 3.10 -5.15 9.33
N ARG A 8 2.71 -6.43 9.32
CA ARG A 8 3.66 -7.56 9.21
C ARG A 8 3.59 -8.17 7.83
N GLY A 9 4.74 -8.43 7.22
CA GLY A 9 4.82 -9.14 5.94
C GLY A 9 6.14 -8.97 5.19
N HIS A 10 6.89 -7.89 5.41
CA HIS A 10 8.25 -7.81 4.89
C HIS A 10 9.17 -8.85 5.54
N GLU A 11 10.05 -9.46 4.75
CA GLU A 11 10.97 -10.51 5.20
C GLU A 11 12.31 -9.94 5.70
N LYS A 12 12.56 -8.67 5.43
CA LYS A 12 13.76 -7.93 5.83
C LYS A 12 13.38 -6.53 6.32
N ALA A 13 14.40 -5.74 6.67
CA ALA A 13 14.22 -4.39 7.19
C ALA A 13 13.35 -3.52 6.27
N VAL A 14 12.36 -2.85 6.86
CA VAL A 14 11.59 -1.80 6.20
C VAL A 14 12.44 -0.52 6.24
N LEU A 15 12.74 0.02 5.06
CA LEU A 15 13.72 1.10 4.91
C LEU A 15 13.06 2.45 4.63
N CYS A 16 11.83 2.45 4.11
CA CYS A 16 11.09 3.66 3.81
C CYS A 16 9.58 3.39 3.84
N VAL A 17 8.80 4.44 4.11
CA VAL A 17 7.34 4.40 4.13
C VAL A 17 6.77 5.68 3.50
N ALA A 18 5.67 5.58 2.79
CA ALA A 18 4.84 6.69 2.34
C ALA A 18 3.38 6.43 2.73
N CYS A 19 2.62 7.48 3.00
CA CYS A 19 1.20 7.39 3.33
C CYS A 19 0.43 8.38 2.48
N VAL A 20 -0.67 7.93 1.88
CA VAL A 20 -1.59 8.79 1.11
C VAL A 20 -3.01 8.44 1.52
N GLY A 21 -3.61 9.29 2.36
CA GLY A 21 -4.92 9.03 2.95
C GLY A 21 -4.89 7.81 3.88
N ASN A 22 -5.67 6.78 3.56
CA ASN A 22 -5.77 5.53 4.32
C ASN A 22 -4.90 4.39 3.76
N VAL A 23 -4.05 4.67 2.76
CA VAL A 23 -3.15 3.69 2.15
C VAL A 23 -1.71 3.99 2.54
N VAL A 24 -1.03 2.96 3.00
CA VAL A 24 0.40 2.99 3.34
C VAL A 24 1.17 2.18 2.32
N PHE A 25 2.32 2.69 1.90
CA PHE A 25 3.27 1.99 1.05
C PHE A 25 4.58 1.85 1.81
N SER A 26 5.16 0.67 1.84
CA SER A 26 6.45 0.41 2.51
C SER A 26 7.44 -0.23 1.56
N GLY A 27 8.67 0.27 1.54
CA GLY A 27 9.79 -0.30 0.78
C GLY A 27 10.79 -1.00 1.71
N SER A 28 11.35 -2.12 1.26
CA SER A 28 12.15 -3.01 2.10
C SER A 28 13.44 -3.49 1.45
N ALA A 29 14.37 -3.94 2.29
CA ALA A 29 15.57 -4.69 1.88
C ALA A 29 15.25 -6.06 1.25
N ASP A 30 14.01 -6.55 1.36
CA ASP A 30 13.53 -7.73 0.63
C ASP A 30 13.24 -7.46 -0.86
N ARG A 31 13.46 -6.21 -1.31
CA ARG A 31 13.33 -5.75 -2.71
C ARG A 31 11.89 -5.55 -3.17
N THR A 32 10.94 -5.53 -2.23
CA THR A 32 9.52 -5.31 -2.52
C THR A 32 9.04 -3.96 -2.01
N VAL A 33 7.98 -3.47 -2.64
CA VAL A 33 7.11 -2.45 -2.06
C VAL A 33 5.79 -3.12 -1.68
N ARG A 34 5.32 -2.96 -0.45
CA ARG A 34 4.02 -3.48 -0.01
C ARG A 34 3.02 -2.36 0.16
N ILE A 35 1.77 -2.66 -0.18
CA ILE A 35 0.63 -1.76 -0.08
C ILE A 35 -0.24 -2.24 1.08
N TRP A 36 -0.67 -1.31 1.92
CA TRP A 36 -1.46 -1.61 3.11
C TRP A 36 -2.63 -0.65 3.22
N ARG A 37 -3.72 -1.15 3.81
CA ARG A 37 -4.87 -0.33 4.16
C ARG A 37 -5.48 -0.84 5.46
N ARG A 38 -6.03 0.08 6.23
CA ARG A 38 -6.81 -0.24 7.43
C ARG A 38 -8.25 -0.60 7.03
N GLY A 39 -8.71 -1.79 7.42
CA GLY A 39 -10.09 -2.24 7.35
C GLY A 39 -10.63 -2.47 8.77
N GLY A 40 -11.55 -1.63 9.23
CA GLY A 40 -12.07 -1.70 10.60
C GLY A 40 -10.97 -1.57 11.67
N SER A 41 -10.80 -2.61 12.49
CA SER A 41 -9.78 -2.68 13.55
C SER A 41 -8.41 -3.16 13.08
N GLU A 42 -8.30 -3.72 11.88
CA GLU A 42 -7.07 -4.39 11.42
C GLU A 42 -6.48 -3.74 10.16
N HIS A 43 -5.21 -4.04 9.89
CA HIS A 43 -4.53 -3.59 8.68
C HIS A 43 -4.23 -4.81 7.79
N GLY A 44 -4.65 -4.75 6.53
CA GLY A 44 -4.42 -5.78 5.54
C GLY A 44 -3.33 -5.37 4.55
N CYS A 45 -2.56 -6.35 4.06
CA CYS A 45 -1.71 -6.16 2.90
C CYS A 45 -2.58 -6.29 1.64
N LEU A 46 -2.67 -5.19 0.88
CA LEU A 46 -3.44 -5.12 -0.36
C LEU A 46 -2.72 -5.78 -1.53
N GLY A 47 -1.39 -5.74 -1.51
CA GLY A 47 -0.58 -6.23 -2.60
C GLY A 47 0.90 -6.03 -2.37
N VAL A 48 1.69 -6.73 -3.18
CA VAL A 48 3.15 -6.69 -3.16
C VAL A 48 3.62 -6.33 -4.57
N LEU A 49 4.34 -5.23 -4.69
CA LEU A 49 4.96 -4.78 -5.92
C LEU A 49 6.37 -5.38 -6.00
N ILE A 50 6.55 -6.26 -6.98
CA ILE A 50 7.79 -7.00 -7.22
C ILE A 50 8.42 -6.45 -8.51
N GLY A 51 9.72 -6.21 -8.50
CA GLY A 51 10.46 -5.82 -9.71
C GLY A 51 11.82 -5.18 -9.45
N HIS A 52 12.07 -4.63 -8.25
CA HIS A 52 13.42 -4.20 -7.89
C HIS A 52 14.32 -5.42 -7.68
N SER A 53 15.58 -5.33 -8.11
CA SER A 53 16.58 -6.38 -7.92
C SER A 53 17.44 -6.16 -6.67
N SER A 54 17.29 -5.00 -6.02
CA SER A 54 17.96 -4.63 -4.76
C SER A 54 17.03 -3.86 -3.80
N ALA A 55 17.56 -3.44 -2.66
CA ALA A 55 16.80 -2.85 -1.56
C ALA A 55 16.12 -1.53 -1.96
N VAL A 56 14.83 -1.39 -1.64
CA VAL A 56 14.08 -0.15 -1.87
C VAL A 56 14.40 0.83 -0.75
N ARG A 57 14.98 1.98 -1.09
CA ARG A 57 15.52 2.94 -0.11
C ARG A 57 14.68 4.19 0.07
N SER A 58 13.86 4.53 -0.92
CA SER A 58 12.97 5.68 -0.86
C SER A 58 11.68 5.39 -1.61
N ILE A 59 10.59 5.99 -1.14
CA ILE A 59 9.27 5.88 -1.74
C ILE A 59 8.52 7.20 -1.61
N THR A 60 7.81 7.57 -2.68
CA THR A 60 6.82 8.65 -2.66
C THR A 60 5.56 8.16 -3.37
N ALA A 61 4.41 8.71 -2.99
CA ALA A 61 3.14 8.34 -3.59
C ALA A 61 2.22 9.55 -3.65
N VAL A 62 1.43 9.62 -4.71
CA VAL A 62 0.37 10.61 -4.89
C VAL A 62 -0.90 9.91 -5.35
N ARG A 63 -2.04 10.33 -4.81
CA ARG A 63 -3.35 9.88 -5.29
C ARG A 63 -3.67 10.62 -6.58
N THR A 64 -4.11 9.90 -7.61
CA THR A 64 -4.61 10.54 -8.83
C THR A 64 -5.98 11.17 -8.58
N PRO A 65 -6.38 12.19 -9.37
CA PRO A 65 -7.71 12.77 -9.25
C PRO A 65 -8.83 11.72 -9.43
N PRO A 66 -10.03 11.95 -8.87
CA PRO A 66 -11.21 11.09 -9.03
C PRO A 66 -11.57 10.81 -10.51
N PRO A 67 -12.35 9.75 -10.83
CA PRO A 67 -13.26 9.00 -9.94
C PRO A 67 -12.67 7.75 -9.29
N GLU A 68 -11.58 7.20 -9.81
CA GLU A 68 -10.98 5.96 -9.31
C GLU A 68 -10.06 6.22 -8.10
N GLU A 69 -9.96 5.24 -7.22
CA GLU A 69 -8.98 5.24 -6.14
C GLU A 69 -7.65 4.65 -6.64
N GLU A 70 -6.94 5.47 -7.41
CA GLU A 70 -5.65 5.14 -8.01
C GLU A 70 -4.52 6.00 -7.41
N TYR A 71 -3.34 5.40 -7.32
CA TYR A 71 -2.13 6.00 -6.80
C TYR A 71 -1.00 5.83 -7.80
N ARG A 72 -0.22 6.90 -8.00
CA ARG A 72 1.11 6.82 -8.63
C ARG A 72 2.14 6.75 -7.53
N VAL A 73 2.91 5.67 -7.53
CA VAL A 73 3.95 5.40 -6.54
C VAL A 73 5.29 5.40 -7.26
N CYS A 74 6.27 6.12 -6.74
CA CYS A 74 7.65 6.06 -7.22
C CYS A 74 8.52 5.45 -6.13
N SER A 75 9.28 4.41 -6.46
CA SER A 75 10.23 3.77 -5.55
C SER A 75 11.64 3.82 -6.13
N ALA A 76 12.61 4.20 -5.31
CA ALA A 76 14.02 4.24 -5.66
C ALA A 76 14.77 3.12 -4.92
N SER A 77 15.63 2.41 -5.64
CA SER A 77 16.30 1.21 -5.14
C SER A 77 17.81 1.28 -5.37
N LEU A 78 18.53 0.47 -4.58
CA LEU A 78 19.97 0.26 -4.75
C LEU A 78 20.33 -0.53 -6.03
N ASP A 79 19.34 -0.90 -6.85
CA ASP A 79 19.57 -1.49 -8.18
C ASP A 79 19.86 -0.43 -9.26
N GLY A 80 19.84 0.85 -8.88
CA GLY A 80 20.07 1.97 -9.79
C GLY A 80 18.82 2.46 -10.50
N GLU A 81 17.66 1.85 -10.25
CA GLU A 81 16.42 2.17 -10.93
C GLU A 81 15.43 2.93 -10.02
N VAL A 82 14.66 3.80 -10.66
CA VAL A 82 13.41 4.34 -10.11
C VAL A 82 12.27 3.66 -10.83
N ARG A 83 11.40 2.97 -10.08
CA ARG A 83 10.20 2.36 -10.65
C ARG A 83 8.98 3.21 -10.34
N VAL A 84 8.13 3.38 -11.36
CA VAL A 84 6.84 4.06 -11.24
C VAL A 84 5.74 3.02 -11.36
N TRP A 85 4.86 2.99 -10.37
CA TRP A 85 3.77 2.04 -10.26
C TRP A 85 2.43 2.76 -10.33
N ARG A 86 1.48 2.14 -11.03
CA ARG A 86 0.07 2.50 -10.97
C ARG A 86 -0.61 1.48 -10.07
N VAL A 87 -1.10 1.94 -8.92
CA VAL A 87 -1.76 1.09 -7.92
C VAL A 87 -3.21 1.50 -7.86
N ARG A 88 -4.12 0.57 -8.20
CA ARG A 88 -5.56 0.74 -8.00
C ARG A 88 -5.97 -0.01 -6.76
N VAL A 89 -6.70 0.64 -5.89
CA VAL A 89 -7.27 -0.01 -4.71
C VAL A 89 -8.78 -0.01 -4.87
N SER A 90 -9.39 -1.19 -4.91
CA SER A 90 -10.84 -1.27 -4.97
C SER A 90 -11.43 -1.38 -3.56
N ALA A 91 -12.61 -0.78 -3.35
CA ALA A 91 -13.35 -0.93 -2.09
C ALA A 91 -13.87 -2.37 -1.88
N LEU A 92 -14.08 -3.10 -2.99
CA LEU A 92 -14.55 -4.48 -2.99
C LEU A 92 -13.50 -5.46 -2.44
N ASP A 93 -12.21 -5.13 -2.52
CA ASP A 93 -11.12 -5.99 -2.03
C ASP A 93 -11.20 -6.25 -0.50
N TRP A 94 -12.04 -5.52 0.25
CA TRP A 94 -12.16 -5.65 1.71
C TRP A 94 -13.59 -5.73 2.24
N GLY A 95 -14.54 -6.20 1.43
CA GLY A 95 -15.91 -6.50 1.91
C GLY A 95 -16.69 -5.29 2.43
N ILE A 96 -16.23 -4.07 2.14
CA ILE A 96 -17.03 -2.85 2.35
C ILE A 96 -18.06 -2.83 1.22
N PRO A 97 -19.38 -2.89 1.50
CA PRO A 97 -20.38 -2.77 0.45
C PRO A 97 -20.15 -1.46 -0.28
N SER A 98 -20.03 -1.52 -1.61
CA SER A 98 -19.84 -0.35 -2.47
C SER A 98 -21.04 0.60 -2.48
N ASP A 99 -22.08 0.31 -1.70
CA ASP A 99 -23.32 1.07 -1.67
C ASP A 99 -23.91 1.08 -0.25
N PRO A 100 -23.98 2.23 0.44
CA PRO A 100 -24.64 2.37 1.73
C PRO A 100 -26.18 2.23 1.64
N THR A 101 -26.78 2.05 0.45
CA THR A 101 -28.24 1.97 0.26
C THR A 101 -28.79 0.55 0.07
N LEU A 102 -27.96 -0.48 0.00
CA LEU A 102 -28.44 -1.85 -0.11
C LEU A 102 -28.83 -2.42 1.27
N PRO A 103 -30.07 -2.91 1.45
CA PRO A 103 -30.49 -3.47 2.74
C PRO A 103 -29.67 -4.72 3.05
N HIS A 104 -29.16 -4.79 4.28
CA HIS A 104 -28.52 -5.98 4.83
C HIS A 104 -29.47 -7.17 4.71
N LYS A 105 -29.17 -8.11 3.81
CA LYS A 105 -29.84 -9.41 3.82
C LYS A 105 -29.27 -10.24 4.97
N VAL A 106 -30.18 -10.63 5.86
CA VAL A 106 -30.04 -11.56 6.99
C VAL A 106 -29.47 -12.89 6.53
#